data_AF-A0A7C3HYG0-F1
#
_entry.id   AF-A0A7C3HYG0-F1
#
_cell.length_a   1.000
_cell.length_b   1.000
_cell.length_c   1.000
_cell.angle_alpha   90.00
_cell.angle_beta   90.00
_cell.angle_gamma   90.00
#
_symmetry.space_group_name_H-M   'P 1'
#
loop_
_entity.id
_entity.type
_entity.pdbx_description
1 polymer ?
#
loop_
_entity_poly.entity_id
_entity_poly.type
_entity_poly.pdbx_seq_one_letter_code
_entity_poly.pdbx_strand_id
1 'polypeptide(L)'
;MVLTGGQGLSLYQTLSKSLEPVLGERARAVLEEGVRRLGISPDQLDASQAETILKRLVYRELQAKMSPGAARSRIEELLKELGIAGEKAAQSKAEAMSAHASAVLADLEAGLKRFSLYLDWPEVGRLRGVINVIKQDPAAATVRSLLREGQEVLAQLEEKLQAALLRQTRDIAELEMNLSRVQSVGGAKVRRLENLIRLIQEAHAQETLAVAEVERARALAADMRKLVESSVVQNPTSEAAITLDTIEDASPIAT
;
A
#
# COMPACT_ATOMS: atom_id res chain seq x y z
N MET A 1 -39.64 -32.86 21.16
CA MET A 1 -38.25 -32.89 20.62
C MET A 1 -38.41 -32.93 19.11
N VAL A 2 -38.12 -31.86 18.36
CA VAL A 2 -36.79 -31.28 18.12
C VAL A 2 -36.82 -29.76 18.28
N LEU A 3 -35.80 -29.22 18.98
CA LEU A 3 -35.43 -27.81 19.10
C LEU A 3 -34.30 -27.52 18.11
N THR A 4 -34.42 -26.50 17.27
CA THR A 4 -33.36 -25.76 16.54
C THR A 4 -34.08 -24.71 15.69
N GLY A 5 -33.75 -23.43 15.58
CA GLY A 5 -32.66 -22.55 16.01
C GLY A 5 -33.03 -21.14 15.50
N GLY A 6 -32.52 -20.08 16.12
CA GLY A 6 -32.93 -18.69 15.88
C GLY A 6 -33.01 -18.30 14.40
N GLN A 7 -34.20 -17.94 13.93
CA GLN A 7 -34.40 -17.40 12.59
C GLN A 7 -34.03 -15.93 12.59
N GLY A 8 -32.97 -15.58 11.85
CA GLY A 8 -32.77 -14.20 11.39
C GLY A 8 -34.03 -13.73 10.67
N LEU A 9 -34.41 -12.47 10.88
CA LEU A 9 -35.55 -11.85 10.21
C LEU A 9 -35.48 -12.11 8.70
N SER A 10 -36.59 -12.52 8.09
CA SER A 10 -36.63 -12.70 6.63
C SER A 10 -36.28 -11.37 5.93
N LEU A 11 -35.75 -11.42 4.70
CA LEU A 11 -35.34 -10.22 3.97
C LEU A 11 -36.49 -9.21 3.85
N TYR A 12 -37.71 -9.71 3.65
CA TYR A 12 -38.95 -8.94 3.66
C TYR A 12 -39.23 -8.24 4.99
N GLN A 13 -39.08 -8.96 6.12
CA GLN A 13 -39.27 -8.38 7.46
C GLN A 13 -38.21 -7.31 7.75
N THR A 14 -36.98 -7.54 7.33
CA THR A 14 -35.87 -6.58 7.50
C THR A 14 -36.13 -5.30 6.70
N LEU A 15 -36.58 -5.42 5.45
CA LEU A 15 -37.00 -4.28 4.62
C LEU A 15 -38.20 -3.54 5.20
N SER A 16 -39.17 -4.25 5.76
CA SER A 16 -40.35 -3.61 6.34
C SER A 16 -39.99 -2.75 7.55
N LYS A 17 -39.08 -3.23 8.41
CA LYS A 17 -38.59 -2.50 9.59
C LYS A 17 -37.74 -1.30 9.21
N SER A 18 -36.91 -1.40 8.17
CA SER A 18 -36.04 -0.30 7.76
C SER A 18 -36.77 0.82 7.02
N LEU A 19 -37.89 0.50 6.35
CA LEU A 19 -38.73 1.46 5.63
C LEU A 19 -39.84 2.08 6.49
N GLU A 20 -40.26 1.44 7.58
CA GLU A 20 -41.32 1.94 8.49
C GLU A 20 -41.05 3.35 9.06
N PRO A 21 -39.82 3.72 9.50
CA PRO A 21 -39.54 5.07 9.98
C PRO A 21 -39.69 6.18 8.93
N VAL A 22 -39.57 5.82 7.64
CA VAL A 22 -39.55 6.79 6.53
C VAL A 22 -40.91 6.85 5.83
N LEU A 23 -41.49 5.69 5.55
CA LEU A 23 -42.72 5.56 4.78
C LEU A 23 -43.96 5.33 5.66
N GLY A 24 -43.82 4.92 6.92
CA GLY A 24 -44.93 4.64 7.82
C GLY A 24 -45.74 3.41 7.36
N GLU A 25 -47.07 3.44 7.53
CA GLU A 25 -47.98 2.37 7.09
C GLU A 25 -47.85 2.07 5.58
N ARG A 26 -47.42 3.06 4.79
CA ARG A 26 -47.21 2.91 3.35
C ARG A 26 -46.05 1.96 3.01
N ALA A 27 -45.10 1.77 3.92
CA ALA A 27 -43.97 0.86 3.72
C ALA A 27 -44.44 -0.58 3.41
N ARG A 28 -45.39 -1.09 4.21
CA ARG A 28 -45.92 -2.45 4.07
C ARG A 28 -46.71 -2.60 2.79
N ALA A 29 -47.61 -1.65 2.49
CA ALA A 29 -48.40 -1.66 1.27
C ALA A 29 -47.53 -1.67 -0.01
N VAL A 30 -46.42 -0.94 -0.01
CA VAL A 30 -45.50 -0.83 -1.16
C VAL A 30 -44.67 -2.11 -1.34
N LEU A 31 -44.24 -2.73 -0.24
CA LEU A 31 -43.54 -4.02 -0.29
C LEU A 31 -44.47 -5.17 -0.70
N GLU A 32 -45.69 -5.23 -0.17
CA GLU A 32 -46.72 -6.21 -0.56
C GLU A 32 -47.05 -6.08 -2.04
N GLU A 33 -47.23 -4.85 -2.53
CA GLU A 33 -47.47 -4.60 -3.95
C GLU A 33 -46.27 -4.99 -4.81
N GLY A 34 -45.04 -4.78 -4.33
CA GLY A 34 -43.82 -5.19 -5.02
C GLY A 34 -43.69 -6.70 -5.16
N VAL A 35 -43.94 -7.43 -4.09
CA VAL A 35 -43.95 -8.90 -4.05
C VAL A 35 -45.08 -9.45 -4.93
N ARG A 36 -46.28 -8.87 -4.86
CA ARG A 36 -47.43 -9.23 -5.71
C ARG A 36 -47.13 -9.03 -7.20
N ARG A 37 -46.51 -7.93 -7.59
CA ARG A 37 -46.14 -7.65 -9.00
C ARG A 37 -45.10 -8.60 -9.56
N LEU A 38 -44.23 -9.10 -8.70
CA LEU A 38 -43.22 -10.10 -9.05
C LEU A 38 -43.78 -11.53 -9.00
N GLY A 39 -45.03 -11.72 -8.57
CA GLY A 39 -45.69 -13.03 -8.52
C GLY A 39 -45.09 -13.98 -7.48
N ILE A 40 -44.40 -13.46 -6.48
CA ILE A 40 -43.68 -14.22 -5.45
C ILE A 40 -44.37 -14.08 -4.10
N SER A 41 -44.05 -14.97 -3.16
CA SER A 41 -44.48 -14.84 -1.76
C SER A 41 -43.46 -14.02 -0.95
N PRO A 42 -43.87 -13.30 0.12
CA PRO A 42 -42.97 -12.48 0.93
C PRO A 42 -41.75 -13.26 1.50
N ASP A 43 -41.94 -14.55 1.79
CA ASP A 43 -40.90 -15.42 2.35
C ASP A 43 -39.90 -15.94 1.30
N GLN A 44 -40.18 -15.74 0.01
CA GLN A 44 -39.33 -16.14 -1.12
C GLN A 44 -38.61 -14.95 -1.77
N LEU A 45 -38.64 -13.77 -1.14
CA LEU A 45 -38.01 -12.57 -1.67
C LEU A 45 -36.49 -12.73 -1.68
N ASP A 46 -35.91 -12.73 -2.88
CA ASP A 46 -34.45 -12.74 -3.05
C ASP A 46 -33.85 -11.31 -3.10
N ALA A 47 -32.52 -11.23 -3.02
CA ALA A 47 -31.77 -9.97 -3.04
C ALA A 47 -32.00 -9.15 -4.33
N SER A 48 -32.14 -9.81 -5.48
CA SER A 48 -32.31 -9.18 -6.79
C SER A 48 -33.71 -8.57 -6.98
N GLN A 49 -34.72 -9.22 -6.43
CA GLN A 49 -36.11 -8.83 -6.40
C GLN A 49 -36.31 -7.69 -5.40
N ALA A 50 -35.70 -7.80 -4.21
CA ALA A 50 -35.67 -6.74 -3.20
C ALA A 50 -35.10 -5.43 -3.76
N GLU A 51 -33.98 -5.50 -4.49
CA GLU A 51 -33.38 -4.35 -5.16
C GLU A 51 -34.35 -3.71 -6.17
N THR A 52 -35.04 -4.53 -6.94
CA THR A 52 -36.00 -4.05 -7.96
C THR A 52 -37.17 -3.32 -7.31
N ILE A 53 -37.70 -3.86 -6.21
CA ILE A 53 -38.76 -3.21 -5.43
C ILE A 53 -38.26 -1.88 -4.85
N LEU A 54 -37.05 -1.88 -4.26
CA LEU A 54 -36.44 -0.68 -3.69
C LEU A 54 -36.24 0.43 -4.73
N LYS A 55 -35.63 0.12 -5.88
CA LYS A 55 -35.29 1.10 -6.92
C LYS A 55 -36.50 1.61 -7.72
N ARG A 56 -37.61 0.86 -7.79
CA ARG A 56 -38.76 1.23 -8.63
C ARG A 56 -39.95 1.72 -7.83
N LEU A 57 -40.38 0.94 -6.84
CA LEU A 57 -41.59 1.20 -6.09
C LEU A 57 -41.29 2.08 -4.88
N VAL A 58 -40.31 1.68 -4.06
CA VAL A 58 -39.91 2.44 -2.87
C VAL A 58 -39.30 3.79 -3.26
N TYR A 59 -38.51 3.86 -4.34
CA TYR A 59 -37.98 5.12 -4.86
C TYR A 59 -39.07 6.13 -5.20
N ARG A 60 -40.14 5.69 -5.89
CA ARG A 60 -41.25 6.57 -6.26
C ARG A 60 -41.97 7.12 -5.02
N GLU A 61 -42.12 6.30 -4.00
CA GLU A 61 -42.77 6.70 -2.74
C GLU A 61 -41.87 7.59 -1.88
N LEU A 62 -40.55 7.37 -1.92
CA LEU A 62 -39.57 8.26 -1.29
C LEU A 62 -39.53 9.63 -1.98
N GLN A 63 -39.61 9.68 -3.31
CA GLN A 63 -39.69 10.94 -4.06
C GLN A 63 -40.92 11.80 -3.70
N ALA A 64 -42.00 11.18 -3.20
CA ALA A 64 -43.17 11.91 -2.71
C ALA A 64 -42.94 12.58 -1.34
N LYS A 65 -41.90 12.16 -0.59
CA LYS A 65 -41.58 12.66 0.75
C LYS A 65 -40.26 13.44 0.84
N MET A 66 -39.36 13.28 -0.13
CA MET A 66 -38.04 13.92 -0.13
C MET A 66 -37.52 14.18 -1.55
N SER A 67 -36.43 14.93 -1.67
CA SER A 67 -35.82 15.24 -2.97
C SER A 67 -35.29 13.98 -3.69
N PRO A 68 -35.21 13.98 -5.03
CA PRO A 68 -34.75 12.82 -5.80
C PRO A 68 -33.34 12.34 -5.44
N GLY A 69 -32.46 13.27 -5.03
CA GLY A 69 -31.11 12.96 -4.57
C GLY A 69 -31.12 12.26 -3.20
N ALA A 70 -31.88 12.78 -2.23
CA ALA A 70 -32.01 12.17 -0.91
C ALA A 70 -32.65 10.77 -0.97
N ALA A 71 -33.67 10.59 -1.82
CA ALA A 71 -34.31 9.30 -2.05
C ALA A 71 -33.34 8.25 -2.62
N ARG A 72 -32.45 8.67 -3.54
CA ARG A 72 -31.46 7.78 -4.15
C ARG A 72 -30.38 7.37 -3.14
N SER A 73 -29.82 8.33 -2.41
CA SER A 73 -28.83 8.04 -1.37
C SER A 73 -29.39 7.10 -0.30
N ARG A 74 -30.66 7.27 0.09
CA ARG A 74 -31.30 6.39 1.08
C ARG A 74 -31.48 4.96 0.58
N ILE A 75 -31.81 4.76 -0.71
CA ILE A 75 -31.90 3.42 -1.30
C ILE A 75 -30.53 2.76 -1.38
N GLU A 76 -29.51 3.51 -1.78
CA GLU A 76 -28.14 3.00 -1.87
C GLU A 76 -27.60 2.58 -0.49
N GLU A 77 -27.93 3.36 0.55
CA GLU A 77 -27.62 3.01 1.95
C GLU A 77 -28.34 1.73 2.38
N LEU A 78 -29.64 1.60 2.12
CA LEU A 78 -30.41 0.39 2.43
C LEU A 78 -29.88 -0.85 1.68
N LEU A 79 -29.52 -0.71 0.41
CA LEU A 79 -28.92 -1.81 -0.37
C LEU A 79 -27.55 -2.24 0.16
N LYS A 80 -26.80 -1.29 0.76
CA LYS A 80 -25.50 -1.55 1.39
C LYS A 80 -25.65 -2.21 2.76
N GLU A 81 -26.58 -1.73 3.59
CA GLU A 81 -26.92 -2.32 4.89
C GLU A 81 -27.37 -3.78 4.75
N LEU A 82 -28.08 -4.09 3.66
CA LEU A 82 -28.59 -5.44 3.37
C LEU A 82 -27.58 -6.33 2.62
N GLY A 83 -26.39 -5.84 2.28
CA GLY A 83 -25.37 -6.59 1.53
C GLY A 83 -25.70 -6.84 0.04
N ILE A 84 -26.88 -6.41 -0.41
CA ILE A 84 -27.41 -6.65 -1.77
C ILE A 84 -26.58 -5.92 -2.85
N ALA A 85 -25.98 -4.77 -2.52
CA ALA A 85 -25.15 -4.00 -3.45
C ALA A 85 -23.82 -4.70 -3.82
N GLY A 86 -23.33 -5.65 -3.02
CA GLY A 86 -22.02 -6.29 -3.21
C GLY A 86 -22.02 -7.41 -4.25
N GLU A 87 -23.08 -8.21 -4.32
CA GLU A 87 -23.09 -9.47 -5.10
C GLU A 87 -23.29 -9.24 -6.61
N LYS A 88 -24.16 -8.31 -7.03
CA LYS A 88 -24.36 -8.00 -8.46
C LYS A 88 -23.24 -7.16 -9.06
N ALA A 89 -22.57 -6.30 -8.28
CA ALA A 89 -21.39 -5.58 -8.76
C ALA A 89 -20.21 -6.55 -9.03
N ALA A 90 -20.14 -7.66 -8.30
CA ALA A 90 -19.17 -8.72 -8.54
C ALA A 90 -19.58 -9.63 -9.72
N GLN A 91 -20.86 -10.03 -9.82
CA GLN A 91 -21.36 -10.91 -10.88
C GLN A 91 -21.46 -10.23 -12.25
N SER A 92 -22.00 -9.00 -12.35
CA SER A 92 -22.09 -8.29 -13.63
C SER A 92 -20.73 -7.89 -14.23
N LYS A 93 -19.71 -7.67 -13.37
CA LYS A 93 -18.33 -7.42 -13.81
C LYS A 93 -17.62 -8.70 -14.29
N ALA A 94 -17.95 -9.85 -13.69
CA ALA A 94 -17.41 -11.14 -14.10
C ALA A 94 -18.02 -11.66 -15.41
N GLU A 95 -19.27 -11.31 -15.73
CA GLU A 95 -19.92 -11.69 -16.99
C GLU A 95 -19.47 -10.81 -18.18
N ALA A 96 -19.06 -9.56 -17.93
CA ALA A 96 -18.60 -8.63 -18.97
C ALA A 96 -17.13 -8.85 -19.39
N MET A 97 -16.30 -9.40 -18.50
CA MET A 97 -14.86 -9.53 -18.70
C MET A 97 -14.46 -11.00 -18.83
N SER A 98 -13.71 -11.34 -19.89
CA SER A 98 -13.22 -12.72 -20.08
C SER A 98 -12.39 -13.19 -18.87
N ALA A 99 -12.42 -14.49 -18.55
CA ALA A 99 -11.65 -15.06 -17.44
C ALA A 99 -10.15 -14.70 -17.48
N HIS A 100 -9.57 -14.64 -18.68
CA HIS A 100 -8.17 -14.21 -18.87
C HIS A 100 -7.96 -12.75 -18.47
N ALA A 101 -8.84 -11.84 -18.91
CA ALA A 101 -8.77 -10.43 -18.55
C ALA A 101 -8.94 -10.21 -17.03
N SER A 102 -9.81 -10.99 -16.39
CA SER A 102 -9.96 -10.99 -14.93
C SER A 102 -8.69 -11.45 -14.21
N ALA A 103 -8.02 -12.49 -14.70
CA ALA A 103 -6.76 -12.96 -14.15
C ALA A 103 -5.65 -11.90 -14.28
N VAL A 104 -5.51 -11.30 -15.47
CA VAL A 104 -4.53 -10.23 -15.68
C VAL A 104 -4.80 -9.04 -14.76
N LEU A 105 -6.06 -8.63 -14.60
CA LEU A 105 -6.42 -7.55 -13.66
C LEU A 105 -6.02 -7.90 -12.21
N ALA A 106 -6.24 -9.15 -11.78
CA ALA A 106 -5.84 -9.61 -10.46
C ALA A 106 -4.31 -9.56 -10.27
N ASP A 107 -3.54 -9.95 -11.29
CA ASP A 107 -2.07 -9.87 -11.26
C ASP A 107 -1.60 -8.41 -11.15
N LEU A 108 -2.23 -7.48 -11.88
CA LEU A 108 -1.94 -6.05 -11.80
C LEU A 108 -2.25 -5.49 -10.40
N GLU A 109 -3.35 -5.92 -9.77
CA GLU A 109 -3.70 -5.53 -8.40
C GLU A 109 -2.70 -6.06 -7.37
N ALA A 110 -2.27 -7.31 -7.52
CA ALA A 110 -1.24 -7.91 -6.68
C ALA A 110 0.10 -7.17 -6.84
N GLY A 111 0.48 -6.86 -8.08
CA GLY A 111 1.64 -6.03 -8.40
C GLY A 111 1.56 -4.66 -7.73
N LEU A 112 0.45 -3.93 -7.91
CA LEU A 112 0.24 -2.62 -7.28
C LEU A 112 0.38 -2.67 -5.76
N LYS A 113 -0.10 -3.74 -5.11
CA LYS A 113 0.04 -3.94 -3.66
C LYS A 113 1.50 -4.10 -3.23
N ARG A 114 2.32 -4.81 -4.01
CA ARG A 114 3.78 -4.94 -3.77
C ARG A 114 4.49 -3.59 -3.79
N PHE A 115 4.07 -2.67 -4.66
CA PHE A 115 4.65 -1.32 -4.76
C PHE A 115 4.02 -0.28 -3.83
N SER A 116 3.27 -0.70 -2.80
CA SER A 116 2.61 0.22 -1.85
C SER A 116 3.57 1.09 -1.04
N LEU A 117 4.84 0.71 -0.93
CA LEU A 117 5.88 1.47 -0.25
C LEU A 117 6.49 2.59 -1.13
N TYR A 118 6.17 2.63 -2.42
CA TYR A 118 6.80 3.52 -3.42
C TYR A 118 5.77 4.46 -4.05
N LEU A 119 4.87 5.04 -3.25
CA LEU A 119 3.75 5.86 -3.72
C LEU A 119 4.18 7.14 -4.45
N ASP A 120 5.39 7.59 -4.18
CA ASP A 120 6.06 8.73 -4.81
C ASP A 120 6.50 8.43 -6.26
N TRP A 121 6.56 7.16 -6.67
CA TRP A 121 6.90 6.78 -8.02
C TRP A 121 5.71 7.06 -8.97
N PRO A 122 5.90 7.84 -10.05
CA PRO A 122 4.81 8.21 -10.95
C PRO A 122 4.17 6.99 -11.63
N GLU A 123 4.93 5.91 -11.83
CA GLU A 123 4.47 4.67 -12.43
C GLU A 123 3.45 3.94 -11.53
N VAL A 124 3.56 4.05 -10.20
CA VAL A 124 2.57 3.51 -9.24
C VAL A 124 1.24 4.25 -9.38
N GLY A 125 1.30 5.58 -9.55
CA GLY A 125 0.13 6.41 -9.83
C GLY A 125 -0.53 6.04 -11.16
N ARG A 126 0.29 5.84 -12.21
CA ARG A 126 -0.18 5.40 -13.52
C ARG A 126 -0.87 4.04 -13.47
N LEU A 127 -0.25 3.04 -12.83
CA LEU A 127 -0.82 1.70 -12.69
C LEU A 127 -2.16 1.72 -11.94
N ARG A 128 -2.24 2.49 -10.85
CA ARG A 128 -3.49 2.70 -10.11
C ARG A 128 -4.58 3.33 -10.98
N GLY A 129 -4.21 4.32 -11.80
CA GLY A 129 -5.12 4.96 -12.75
C GLY A 129 -5.69 3.95 -13.75
N VAL A 130 -4.83 3.16 -14.40
CA VAL A 130 -5.22 2.13 -15.36
C VAL A 130 -6.16 1.10 -14.73
N ILE A 131 -5.81 0.55 -13.56
CA ILE A 131 -6.65 -0.41 -12.84
C ILE A 131 -8.03 0.18 -12.51
N ASN A 132 -8.07 1.45 -12.08
CA ASN A 132 -9.33 2.11 -11.76
C ASN A 132 -10.23 2.30 -12.99
N VAL A 133 -9.66 2.66 -14.14
CA VAL A 133 -10.42 2.79 -15.41
C VAL A 133 -10.99 1.44 -15.84
N ILE A 134 -10.18 0.36 -15.78
CA ILE A 134 -10.64 -1.00 -16.09
C ILE A 134 -11.77 -1.42 -15.14
N LYS A 135 -11.64 -1.13 -13.85
CA LYS A 135 -12.69 -1.43 -12.86
C LYS A 135 -13.96 -0.64 -13.04
N GLN A 136 -13.89 0.57 -13.60
CA GLN A 136 -15.05 1.43 -13.82
C GLN A 136 -15.87 0.96 -15.03
N ASP A 137 -15.21 0.58 -16.13
CA ASP A 137 -15.86 0.11 -17.34
C ASP A 137 -15.19 -1.16 -17.92
N PRO A 138 -15.49 -2.35 -17.36
CA PRO A 138 -14.86 -3.60 -17.77
C PRO A 138 -15.37 -4.15 -19.10
N ALA A 139 -16.43 -3.58 -19.67
CA ALA A 139 -16.97 -3.95 -20.97
C ALA A 139 -16.41 -3.09 -22.13
N ALA A 140 -15.65 -2.03 -21.81
CA ALA A 140 -15.11 -1.13 -22.83
C ALA A 140 -14.19 -1.87 -23.80
N ALA A 141 -14.28 -1.52 -25.09
CA ALA A 141 -13.39 -2.06 -26.12
C ALA A 141 -11.90 -1.79 -25.83
N THR A 142 -11.60 -0.76 -25.03
CA THR A 142 -10.25 -0.35 -24.61
C THR A 142 -9.67 -1.21 -23.48
N VAL A 143 -10.44 -2.09 -22.84
CA VAL A 143 -9.94 -2.89 -21.70
C VAL A 143 -8.73 -3.73 -22.07
N ARG A 144 -8.69 -4.31 -23.27
CA ARG A 144 -7.53 -5.09 -23.72
C ARG A 144 -6.26 -4.25 -23.83
N SER A 145 -6.36 -3.03 -24.39
CA SER A 145 -5.20 -2.13 -24.48
C SER A 145 -4.78 -1.62 -23.10
N LEU A 146 -5.74 -1.36 -22.21
CA LEU A 146 -5.48 -0.92 -20.84
C LEU A 146 -4.81 -2.02 -20.00
N LEU A 147 -5.22 -3.29 -20.15
CA LEU A 147 -4.57 -4.41 -19.48
C LEU A 147 -3.11 -4.55 -19.93
N ARG A 148 -2.86 -4.43 -21.24
CA ARG A 148 -1.49 -4.44 -21.79
C ARG A 148 -0.67 -3.27 -21.27
N GLU A 149 -1.22 -2.06 -21.27
CA GLU A 149 -0.56 -0.88 -20.70
C GLU A 149 -0.24 -1.11 -19.22
N GLY A 150 -1.17 -1.65 -18.43
CA GLY A 150 -0.96 -1.99 -17.03
C GLY A 150 0.19 -2.98 -16.84
N GLN A 151 0.29 -4.00 -17.69
CA GLN A 151 1.39 -4.97 -17.66
C GLN A 151 2.74 -4.33 -18.01
N GLU A 152 2.76 -3.45 -19.00
CA GLU A 152 3.97 -2.70 -19.38
C GLU A 152 4.43 -1.77 -18.25
N VAL A 153 3.50 -1.09 -17.57
CA VAL A 153 3.80 -0.25 -16.40
C VAL A 153 4.30 -1.09 -15.23
N LEU A 154 3.70 -2.27 -14.99
CA LEU A 154 4.17 -3.18 -13.94
C LEU A 154 5.58 -3.68 -14.22
N ALA A 155 5.90 -4.05 -15.47
CA ALA A 155 7.25 -4.45 -15.86
C ALA A 155 8.26 -3.31 -15.67
N GLN A 156 7.89 -2.07 -16.00
CA GLN A 156 8.73 -0.88 -15.75
C GLN A 156 8.99 -0.66 -14.26
N LEU A 157 7.98 -0.87 -13.41
CA LEU A 157 8.13 -0.79 -11.95
C LEU A 157 9.11 -1.85 -11.42
N GLU A 158 9.01 -3.08 -11.93
CA GLU A 158 9.92 -4.18 -11.57
C GLU A 158 11.36 -3.88 -11.99
N GLU A 159 11.57 -3.45 -13.24
CA GLU A 159 12.89 -3.07 -13.75
C GLU A 159 13.50 -1.93 -12.92
N LYS A 160 12.70 -0.91 -12.60
CA LYS A 160 13.11 0.23 -11.77
C LYS A 160 13.51 -0.20 -10.36
N LEU A 161 12.76 -1.12 -9.74
CA LEU A 161 13.11 -1.68 -8.43
C LEU A 161 14.41 -2.47 -8.49
N GLN A 162 14.60 -3.32 -9.51
CA GLN A 162 15.83 -4.08 -9.68
C GLN A 162 17.04 -3.16 -9.88
N ALA A 163 16.92 -2.12 -10.70
CA ALA A 163 17.98 -1.12 -10.89
C ALA A 163 18.31 -0.38 -9.57
N ALA A 164 17.29 -0.03 -8.78
CA ALA A 164 17.48 0.61 -7.48
C ALA A 164 18.12 -0.31 -6.45
N LEU A 165 17.77 -1.60 -6.44
CA LEU A 165 18.40 -2.61 -5.58
C LEU A 165 19.87 -2.83 -5.95
N LEU A 166 20.21 -2.89 -7.24
CA LEU A 166 21.60 -2.97 -7.70
C LEU A 166 22.42 -1.74 -7.25
N ARG A 167 21.81 -0.54 -7.28
CA ARG A 167 22.44 0.66 -6.73
C ARG A 167 22.64 0.53 -5.22
N GLN A 168 21.66 0.02 -4.48
CA GLN A 168 21.79 -0.21 -3.05
C GLN A 168 22.89 -1.22 -2.71
N THR A 169 23.09 -2.27 -3.52
CA THR A 169 24.21 -3.21 -3.38
C THR A 169 25.55 -2.48 -3.44
N ARG A 170 25.71 -1.55 -4.38
CA ARG A 170 26.93 -0.72 -4.49
C ARG A 170 27.08 0.19 -3.27
N ASP A 171 25.98 0.77 -2.81
CA ASP A 171 25.96 1.65 -1.64
C ASP A 171 26.38 0.91 -0.37
N ILE A 172 25.90 -0.33 -0.17
CA ILE A 172 26.32 -1.20 0.94
C ILE A 172 27.83 -1.42 0.88
N ALA A 173 28.36 -1.83 -0.28
CA ALA A 173 29.79 -2.09 -0.44
C ALA A 173 30.66 -0.84 -0.16
N GLU A 174 30.21 0.33 -0.65
CA GLU A 174 30.89 1.60 -0.36
C GLU A 174 30.86 1.94 1.13
N LEU A 175 29.71 1.78 1.80
CA LEU A 175 29.57 2.07 3.22
C LEU A 175 30.39 1.11 4.09
N GLU A 176 30.46 -0.17 3.75
CA GLU A 176 31.31 -1.17 4.42
C GLU A 176 32.80 -0.83 4.27
N MET A 177 33.23 -0.46 3.07
CA MET A 177 34.60 -0.01 2.83
C MET A 177 34.92 1.24 3.68
N ASN A 178 34.00 2.20 3.77
CA ASN A 178 34.19 3.38 4.60
C ASN A 178 34.26 3.05 6.09
N LEU A 179 33.40 2.15 6.56
CA LEU A 179 33.39 1.67 7.93
C LEU A 179 34.75 1.04 8.30
N SER A 180 35.30 0.17 7.43
CA SER A 180 36.59 -0.49 7.68
C SER A 180 37.74 0.50 7.92
N ARG A 181 37.73 1.66 7.24
CA ARG A 181 38.76 2.71 7.37
C ARG A 181 38.69 3.47 8.69
N VAL A 182 37.52 3.55 9.31
CA VAL A 182 37.27 4.29 10.56
C VAL A 182 37.08 3.37 11.76
N GLN A 183 37.09 2.05 11.54
CA GLN A 183 36.82 1.04 12.56
C GLN A 183 37.84 1.08 13.72
N SER A 184 39.10 1.39 13.42
CA SER A 184 40.18 1.52 14.41
C SER A 184 40.00 2.71 15.37
N VAL A 185 39.27 3.75 14.95
CA VAL A 185 38.97 4.94 15.77
C VAL A 185 37.90 4.61 16.82
N GLY A 186 36.98 3.70 16.50
CA GLY A 186 35.90 3.26 17.38
C GLY A 186 34.91 4.37 17.77
N GLY A 187 34.08 4.10 18.78
CA GLY A 187 33.17 5.08 19.38
C GLY A 187 31.73 5.07 18.87
N ALA A 188 30.92 6.00 19.39
CA ALA A 188 29.46 6.01 19.18
C ALA A 188 29.05 6.22 17.70
N LYS A 189 29.82 7.00 16.94
CA LYS A 189 29.56 7.24 15.50
C LYS A 189 29.81 5.99 14.65
N VAL A 190 30.87 5.23 14.94
CA VAL A 190 31.17 3.93 14.29
C VAL A 190 30.02 2.95 14.54
N ARG A 191 29.60 2.78 15.80
CA ARG A 191 28.47 1.89 16.16
C ARG A 191 27.16 2.28 15.47
N ARG A 192 26.91 3.59 15.32
CA ARG A 192 25.73 4.09 14.60
C ARG A 192 25.81 3.77 13.10
N LEU A 193 26.98 3.88 12.49
CA LEU A 193 27.18 3.52 11.08
C LEU A 193 27.02 2.01 10.86
N GLU A 194 27.58 1.17 11.74
CA GLU A 194 27.38 -0.29 11.75
C GLU A 194 25.89 -0.66 11.79
N ASN A 195 25.14 -0.04 12.69
CA ASN A 195 23.70 -0.29 12.81
C ASN A 195 22.92 0.14 11.55
N LEU A 196 23.27 1.29 10.96
CA LEU A 196 22.63 1.74 9.72
C LEU A 196 22.93 0.78 8.56
N ILE A 197 24.18 0.31 8.41
CA ILE A 197 24.55 -0.66 7.38
C ILE A 197 23.76 -1.95 7.56
N ARG A 198 23.62 -2.44 8.79
CA ARG A 198 22.81 -3.64 9.09
C ARG A 198 21.34 -3.47 8.67
N LEU A 199 20.73 -2.33 8.97
CA LEU A 199 19.35 -2.03 8.56
C LEU A 199 19.20 -1.98 7.04
N ILE A 200 20.18 -1.40 6.34
CA ILE A 200 20.19 -1.37 4.86
C ILE A 200 20.32 -2.79 4.29
N GLN A 201 21.22 -3.61 4.83
CA GLN A 201 21.38 -5.01 4.42
C GLN A 201 20.11 -5.84 4.66
N GLU A 202 19.43 -5.63 5.79
CA GLU A 202 18.16 -6.31 6.09
C GLU A 202 17.06 -5.92 5.10
N ALA A 203 16.92 -4.63 4.79
CA ALA A 203 15.99 -4.17 3.77
C ALA A 203 16.34 -4.72 2.38
N HIS A 204 17.63 -4.75 2.03
CA HIS A 204 18.12 -5.33 0.77
C HIS A 204 17.78 -6.81 0.65
N ALA A 205 17.99 -7.59 1.72
CA ALA A 205 17.67 -9.02 1.77
C ALA A 205 16.17 -9.28 1.63
N GLN A 206 15.32 -8.32 1.99
CA GLN A 206 13.87 -8.34 1.78
C GLN A 206 13.45 -7.79 0.41
N GLU A 207 14.39 -7.48 -0.48
CA GLU A 207 14.17 -6.82 -1.79
C GLU A 207 13.44 -5.46 -1.66
N THR A 208 13.73 -4.72 -0.59
CA THR A 208 13.15 -3.39 -0.33
C THR A 208 14.21 -2.29 -0.31
N LEU A 209 13.79 -1.05 -0.57
CA LEU A 209 14.70 0.10 -0.59
C LEU A 209 14.77 0.79 0.78
N ALA A 210 15.98 0.90 1.35
CA ALA A 210 16.25 1.66 2.57
C ALA A 210 16.81 3.06 2.27
N VAL A 211 16.07 3.86 1.49
CA VAL A 211 16.56 5.14 0.94
C VAL A 211 17.02 6.09 2.05
N ALA A 212 16.20 6.25 3.09
CA ALA A 212 16.50 7.15 4.21
C ALA A 212 17.71 6.68 5.02
N GLU A 213 17.86 5.37 5.23
CA GLU A 213 18.99 4.78 5.95
C GLU A 213 20.28 4.94 5.15
N VAL A 214 20.25 4.73 3.83
CA VAL A 214 21.39 4.94 2.93
C VAL A 214 21.85 6.40 2.97
N GLU A 215 20.93 7.36 2.89
CA GLU A 215 21.25 8.79 2.98
C GLU A 215 21.89 9.16 4.33
N ARG A 216 21.30 8.69 5.43
CA ARG A 216 21.84 8.90 6.78
C ARG A 216 23.22 8.25 6.95
N ALA A 217 23.43 7.05 6.41
CA ALA A 217 24.70 6.34 6.48
C ALA A 217 25.79 7.06 5.67
N ARG A 218 25.47 7.53 4.46
CA ARG A 218 26.39 8.32 3.63
C ARG A 218 26.79 9.63 4.30
N ALA A 219 25.83 10.37 4.85
CA ALA A 219 26.12 11.61 5.57
C ALA A 219 27.04 11.36 6.77
N LEU A 220 26.73 10.34 7.58
CA LEU A 220 27.54 9.96 8.73
C LEU A 220 28.96 9.52 8.33
N ALA A 221 29.09 8.71 7.27
CA ALA A 221 30.38 8.26 6.76
C ALA A 221 31.23 9.44 6.25
N ALA A 222 30.61 10.40 5.56
CA ALA A 222 31.29 11.61 5.10
C ALA A 222 31.80 12.48 6.27
N ASP A 223 30.97 12.68 7.30
CA ASP A 223 31.37 13.42 8.50
C ASP A 223 32.53 12.74 9.24
N MET A 224 32.52 11.41 9.30
CA MET A 224 33.60 10.64 9.94
C MET A 224 34.91 10.72 9.16
N ARG A 225 34.87 10.67 7.81
CA ARG A 225 36.09 10.86 6.99
C ARG A 225 36.73 12.24 7.24
N LYS A 226 35.92 13.30 7.28
CA LYS A 226 36.41 14.66 7.59
C LYS A 226 37.08 14.74 8.96
N LEU A 227 36.52 14.07 9.97
CA LEU A 227 37.10 14.04 11.30
C LEU A 227 38.46 13.35 11.30
N VAL A 228 38.57 12.18 10.66
CA VAL A 228 39.85 11.45 10.54
C VAL A 228 40.88 12.27 9.76
N GLU A 229 40.50 12.87 8.63
CA GLU A 229 41.38 13.77 7.86
C GLU A 229 41.83 14.98 8.70
N SER A 230 40.92 15.61 9.45
CA SER A 230 41.25 16.76 10.31
C SER A 230 42.17 16.38 11.48
N SER A 231 42.01 15.19 12.06
CA SER A 231 42.87 14.68 13.14
C SER A 231 44.26 14.28 12.64
N VAL A 232 44.37 13.81 11.39
CA VAL A 232 45.67 13.55 10.75
C VAL A 232 46.39 14.87 10.44
N VAL A 233 45.67 15.90 9.98
CA VAL A 233 46.25 17.22 9.66
C VAL A 233 46.65 18.01 10.93
N GLN A 234 46.00 17.77 12.08
CA GLN A 234 46.37 18.37 13.36
C GLN A 234 47.57 17.70 14.06
N ASN A 235 48.15 16.65 13.50
CA ASN A 235 49.34 15.99 14.06
C ASN A 235 50.64 16.18 13.24
N PRO A 236 51.12 17.43 12.98
CA PRO A 236 52.38 17.65 12.27
C PRO A 236 53.60 17.84 13.20
N THR A 237 53.65 17.25 14.40
CA THR A 237 54.87 17.29 15.25
C THR A 237 54.94 16.12 16.24
N SER A 238 55.42 14.98 15.76
CA SER A 238 56.10 13.98 16.61
C SER A 238 57.18 13.24 15.81
N GLU A 239 57.94 13.99 15.03
CA GLU A 239 59.27 13.60 14.55
C GLU A 239 60.26 14.70 14.94
N ALA A 240 60.60 14.72 16.22
CA ALA A 240 61.82 15.32 16.73
C ALA A 240 62.33 14.42 17.86
N ALA A 241 62.70 13.19 17.48
CA ALA A 241 63.66 12.42 18.24
C ALA A 241 65.01 13.15 18.15
N ILE A 242 65.28 14.05 19.10
CA ILE A 242 66.62 14.49 19.43
C ILE A 242 66.83 14.11 20.90
N THR A 243 67.21 12.85 21.11
CA THR A 243 67.91 12.43 22.32
C THR A 243 69.29 13.07 22.29
N LEU A 244 69.45 14.21 22.96
CA LEU A 244 70.76 14.78 23.28
C LEU A 244 71.23 14.16 24.61
N ASP A 245 71.63 12.90 24.58
CA ASP A 245 72.47 12.33 25.63
C ASP A 245 73.89 12.86 25.40
N THR A 246 74.24 13.92 26.14
CA THR A 246 75.62 14.36 26.30
C THR A 246 76.35 13.29 27.11
N ILE A 247 77.08 12.41 26.41
CA ILE A 247 78.07 11.53 27.02
C ILE A 247 79.28 12.40 27.40
N GLU A 248 79.42 12.58 28.70
CA GLU A 248 80.63 13.04 29.37
C GLU A 248 81.72 11.95 29.24
N ASP A 249 82.96 12.41 29.07
CA ASP A 249 84.23 11.78 29.46
C ASP A 249 85.24 11.52 28.34
N ALA A 250 86.24 12.40 28.29
CA ALA A 250 87.54 12.15 27.70
C ALA A 250 88.59 12.90 28.53
N SER A 251 88.96 12.34 29.69
CA SER A 251 90.33 12.42 30.21
C SER A 251 91.18 11.32 29.54
N PRO A 252 92.54 11.39 29.45
CA PRO A 252 93.43 11.99 30.46
C PRO A 252 94.80 12.59 29.98
N ILE A 253 95.60 13.06 30.97
CA ILE A 253 97.09 13.04 31.11
C ILE A 253 97.94 14.31 30.81
N ALA A 254 98.66 14.72 31.89
CA ALA A 254 99.98 15.40 32.06
C ALA A 254 100.17 16.83 31.50
N THR A 255 100.77 17.77 32.23
CA THR A 255 101.93 17.70 33.15
C THR A 255 101.84 18.80 34.20
#